data_AF-A0AAU9WIV0-F1
#
_entry.id   AF-A0AAU9WIV0-F1
#
_cell.length_a   1.000
_cell.length_b   1.000
_cell.length_c   1.000
_cell.angle_alpha   90.00
_cell.angle_beta   90.00
_cell.angle_gamma   90.00
#
_symmetry.space_group_name_H-M   'P 1'
#
loop_
_entity.id
_entity.type
_entity.pdbx_description
1 polymer ?
#
loop_
_entity_poly.entity_id
_entity_poly.type
_entity_poly.pdbx_seq_one_letter_code
_entity_poly.pdbx_strand_id
1 'polypeptide(L)'
;IFIAAFTTTQARLKLYRYLDPLRDHVLYYDIDSVIFSCKPGQTTITLGDYLGDMTSELNEDDYITDFVSGSAKNYGYLTKQGKSCCKVRRFTLNYHGSRYLNYEAMKQNVLEEITDPLDEE
;
A
#
# COMPACT_ATOMS: atom_id res chain seq x y z
N ILE A 1 23.37 -3.26 -18.63
CA ILE A 1 21.94 -3.35 -19.03
C ILE A 1 21.34 -4.71 -18.68
N PHE A 2 21.92 -5.84 -19.13
CA PHE A 2 21.37 -7.18 -18.88
C PHE A 2 21.21 -7.54 -17.40
N ILE A 3 22.24 -7.33 -16.57
CA ILE A 3 22.17 -7.65 -15.12
C ILE A 3 21.00 -6.95 -14.43
N ALA A 4 20.80 -5.65 -14.72
CA ALA A 4 19.70 -4.87 -14.16
C ALA A 4 18.31 -5.36 -14.61
N ALA A 5 18.20 -5.83 -15.86
CA ALA A 5 16.96 -6.41 -16.38
C ALA A 5 16.63 -7.74 -15.68
N PHE A 6 17.62 -8.61 -15.51
CA PHE A 6 17.47 -9.87 -14.79
C PHE A 6 17.10 -9.66 -13.33
N THR A 7 17.77 -8.74 -12.62
CA THR A 7 17.47 -8.47 -11.21
C THR A 7 16.05 -7.93 -11.03
N THR A 8 15.63 -6.99 -11.87
CA THR A 8 14.27 -6.41 -11.83
C THR A 8 13.20 -7.46 -12.16
N THR A 9 13.45 -8.31 -13.15
CA THR A 9 12.52 -9.39 -13.52
C THR A 9 12.39 -10.41 -12.40
N GLN A 10 13.51 -10.78 -11.77
CA GLN A 10 13.51 -11.72 -10.66
C GLN A 10 12.79 -11.17 -9.43
N ALA A 11 12.95 -9.88 -9.12
CA ALA A 11 12.21 -9.21 -8.04
C ALA A 11 10.69 -9.24 -8.32
N ARG A 12 10.27 -8.91 -9.55
CA ARG A 12 8.84 -8.97 -9.94
C ARG A 12 8.27 -10.38 -9.88
N LEU A 13 9.01 -11.38 -10.35
CA LEU A 13 8.58 -12.78 -10.29
C LEU A 13 8.46 -13.25 -8.84
N LYS A 14 9.39 -12.81 -7.97
CA LYS A 14 9.33 -13.11 -6.54
C LYS A 14 8.11 -12.48 -5.89
N LEU A 15 7.83 -11.20 -6.15
CA LEU A 15 6.62 -10.53 -5.68
C LEU A 15 5.37 -11.26 -6.17
N TYR A 16 5.32 -11.63 -7.45
CA TYR A 16 4.18 -12.35 -8.04
C TYR A 16 3.85 -13.66 -7.31
N ARG A 17 4.85 -14.40 -6.82
CA ARG A 17 4.63 -15.63 -6.02
C ARG A 17 3.86 -15.38 -4.72
N TYR A 18 3.95 -14.17 -4.15
CA TYR A 18 3.17 -13.78 -2.97
C TYR A 18 1.80 -13.22 -3.35
N LEU A 19 1.66 -12.61 -4.53
CA LEU A 19 0.39 -12.06 -5.02
C LEU A 19 -0.57 -13.15 -5.54
N ASP A 20 -0.05 -14.20 -6.18
CA ASP A 20 -0.85 -15.26 -6.80
C ASP A 20 -1.79 -15.99 -5.82
N PRO A 21 -1.39 -16.30 -4.57
CA PRO A 21 -2.31 -16.84 -3.57
C PRO A 21 -3.30 -15.81 -3.02
N LEU A 22 -2.94 -14.52 -2.97
CA LEU A 22 -3.77 -13.45 -2.41
C LEU A 22 -4.90 -13.04 -3.36
N ARG A 23 -4.68 -13.09 -4.68
CA ARG A 23 -5.69 -12.76 -5.71
C ARG A 23 -6.41 -11.44 -5.41
N ASP A 24 -7.73 -11.49 -5.25
CA ASP A 24 -8.62 -10.34 -5.06
C ASP A 24 -8.44 -9.65 -3.71
N HIS A 25 -7.64 -10.23 -2.81
CA HIS A 25 -7.32 -9.62 -1.52
C HIS A 25 -6.25 -8.54 -1.59
N VAL A 26 -5.52 -8.43 -2.70
CA VAL A 26 -4.47 -7.43 -2.88
C VAL A 26 -5.09 -6.05 -3.10
N LEU A 27 -4.78 -5.10 -2.22
CA LEU A 27 -5.23 -3.72 -2.32
C LEU A 27 -4.20 -2.82 -3.00
N TYR A 28 -2.91 -3.10 -2.79
CA TYR A 28 -1.80 -2.34 -3.38
C TYR A 28 -0.52 -3.19 -3.39
N TYR A 29 0.37 -2.93 -4.36
CA TYR A 29 1.72 -3.50 -4.38
C TYR A 29 2.71 -2.54 -5.06
N ASP A 30 3.95 -2.48 -4.59
CA ASP A 30 5.02 -1.68 -5.21
C ASP A 30 6.37 -2.35 -4.97
N ILE A 31 6.99 -2.85 -6.04
CA ILE A 31 8.32 -3.49 -6.13
C ILE A 31 8.55 -4.67 -5.17
N ASP A 32 8.55 -4.42 -3.87
CA ASP A 32 8.89 -5.30 -2.77
C ASP A 32 7.90 -5.25 -1.59
N SER A 33 6.82 -4.44 -1.71
CA SER A 33 5.77 -4.31 -0.69
C SER A 33 4.39 -4.69 -1.24
N VAL A 34 3.52 -5.16 -0.36
CA VAL A 34 2.11 -5.45 -0.65
C VAL A 34 1.23 -5.08 0.54
N ILE A 35 0.08 -4.47 0.24
CA ILE A 35 -1.01 -4.23 1.18
C ILE A 35 -2.18 -5.08 0.73
N PHE A 36 -2.72 -5.89 1.64
CA PHE A 36 -3.80 -6.82 1.33
C PHE A 36 -4.82 -6.86 2.48
N SER A 37 -6.06 -7.18 2.13
CA SER A 37 -7.11 -7.48 3.10
C SER A 37 -6.98 -8.94 3.55
N CYS A 38 -7.13 -9.21 4.85
CA CYS A 38 -7.17 -10.57 5.36
C CYS A 38 -8.39 -10.77 6.26
N LYS A 39 -9.17 -11.83 6.00
CA LYS A 39 -10.25 -12.26 6.90
C LYS A 39 -9.73 -13.32 7.88
N PRO A 40 -10.28 -13.42 9.09
CA PRO A 40 -9.93 -14.48 10.02
C PRO A 40 -10.07 -15.86 9.37
N GLY A 41 -8.99 -16.64 9.35
CA GLY A 41 -8.95 -17.99 8.77
C GLY A 41 -8.53 -18.07 7.29
N GLN A 42 -8.22 -16.95 6.62
CA GLN A 42 -7.65 -16.98 5.27
C GLN A 42 -6.13 -17.17 5.29
N THR A 43 -5.59 -17.67 4.18
CA THR A 43 -4.15 -17.80 3.97
C THR A 43 -3.50 -16.42 3.96
N THR A 44 -2.57 -16.20 4.89
CA THR A 44 -1.76 -14.98 4.96
C THR A 44 -0.37 -15.23 4.38
N ILE A 45 0.37 -14.17 4.09
CA ILE A 45 1.77 -14.28 3.66
C ILE A 45 2.62 -14.80 4.83
N THR A 46 3.39 -15.87 4.61
CA THR A 46 4.38 -16.34 5.58
C THR A 46 5.48 -15.30 5.76
N LEU A 47 5.66 -14.83 6.99
CA LEU A 47 6.74 -13.92 7.36
C LEU A 47 8.03 -14.71 7.68
N GLY A 48 9.18 -14.07 7.51
CA GLY A 48 10.48 -14.66 7.85
C GLY A 48 11.58 -13.61 8.04
N ASP A 49 12.67 -14.02 8.68
CA ASP A 49 13.79 -13.15 9.04
C ASP A 49 14.98 -13.24 8.07
N TYR A 50 14.89 -14.07 7.03
CA TYR A 50 15.98 -14.28 6.08
C TYR A 50 15.91 -13.34 4.88
N LEU A 51 17.03 -13.22 4.16
CA LEU A 51 17.13 -12.32 3.01
C LEU A 51 16.09 -12.65 1.95
N GLY A 52 15.18 -11.70 1.77
CA GLY A 52 14.11 -11.75 0.80
C GLY A 52 12.85 -12.48 1.27
N ASP A 53 12.76 -12.88 2.53
CA ASP A 53 11.47 -13.19 3.11
C ASP A 53 10.63 -11.91 3.24
N MET A 54 9.31 -12.06 3.30
CA MET A 54 8.41 -10.94 3.55
C MET A 54 8.42 -10.63 5.04
N THR A 55 8.48 -9.34 5.39
CA THR A 55 8.41 -8.86 6.77
C THR A 55 7.21 -7.93 6.94
N SER A 56 6.72 -7.80 8.17
CA SER A 56 5.69 -6.82 8.50
C SER A 56 6.34 -5.46 8.78
N GLU A 57 5.85 -4.40 8.13
CA GLU A 57 6.24 -3.02 8.44
C GLU A 57 5.47 -2.40 9.62
N LEU A 58 4.45 -3.10 10.10
CA LEU A 58 3.61 -2.67 11.21
C LEU A 58 4.16 -3.17 12.53
N ASN A 59 3.80 -2.51 13.63
CA ASN A 59 4.15 -2.95 14.97
C ASN A 59 3.51 -4.31 15.30
N GLU A 60 4.02 -4.98 16.32
CA GLU A 60 3.40 -6.19 16.88
C GLU A 60 1.92 -5.92 17.24
N ASP A 61 1.06 -6.87 16.89
CA ASP A 61 -0.40 -6.81 17.06
C ASP A 61 -1.09 -5.58 16.44
N ASP A 62 -0.46 -4.91 15.48
CA ASP A 62 -1.05 -3.82 14.70
C ASP A 62 -1.43 -4.28 13.29
N TYR A 63 -2.54 -3.73 12.80
CA TYR A 63 -3.00 -3.96 11.43
C TYR A 63 -3.70 -2.71 10.90
N ILE A 64 -3.77 -2.61 9.58
CA ILE A 64 -4.46 -1.52 8.90
C ILE A 64 -5.97 -1.73 9.04
N THR A 65 -6.67 -0.75 9.62
CA THR A 65 -8.13 -0.74 9.74
C THR A 65 -8.79 -0.10 8.52
N ASP A 66 -8.15 0.94 7.99
CA ASP A 66 -8.65 1.72 6.88
C ASP A 66 -7.53 1.94 5.88
N PHE A 67 -7.83 1.69 4.61
CA PHE A 67 -6.93 1.92 3.49
C PHE A 67 -7.64 2.75 2.42
N VAL A 68 -6.95 3.75 1.91
CA VAL A 68 -7.40 4.60 0.81
C VAL A 68 -6.28 4.69 -0.22
N SER A 69 -6.63 4.57 -1.49
CA SER A 69 -5.73 4.85 -2.60
C SER A 69 -6.43 5.71 -3.63
N GLY A 70 -5.76 6.79 -4.05
CA GLY A 70 -6.23 7.61 -5.17
C GLY A 70 -5.53 7.26 -6.48
N SER A 71 -4.30 6.73 -6.44
CA SER A 71 -3.58 6.26 -7.64
C SER A 71 -2.31 5.50 -7.27
N ALA A 72 -1.56 5.02 -8.26
CA ALA A 72 -0.23 4.46 -8.06
C ALA A 72 0.69 5.41 -7.26
N LYS A 73 1.25 4.91 -6.15
CA LYS A 73 2.12 5.65 -5.21
C LYS A 73 1.45 6.87 -4.53
N ASN A 74 0.11 6.93 -4.54
CA ASN A 74 -0.69 7.89 -3.78
C ASN A 74 -1.72 7.12 -2.94
N TYR A 75 -1.38 6.86 -1.68
CA TYR A 75 -2.20 6.08 -0.77
C TYR A 75 -2.04 6.54 0.67
N GLY A 76 -3.02 6.23 1.50
CA GLY A 76 -3.02 6.48 2.92
C GLY A 76 -3.67 5.34 3.68
N TYR A 77 -3.26 5.17 4.94
CA TYR A 77 -3.85 4.14 5.80
C TYR A 77 -3.85 4.58 7.26
N LEU A 78 -4.79 4.00 8.02
CA LEU A 78 -4.88 4.10 9.47
C LEU A 78 -4.70 2.71 10.08
N THR A 79 -3.89 2.61 11.12
CA THR A 79 -3.72 1.36 11.87
C THR A 79 -4.56 1.32 13.12
N LYS A 80 -4.80 0.12 13.66
CA LYS A 80 -5.52 -0.09 14.91
C LYS A 80 -4.91 0.69 16.08
N GLN A 81 -3.58 0.82 16.12
CA GLN A 81 -2.87 1.59 17.15
C GLN A 81 -2.93 3.12 16.91
N GLY A 82 -3.66 3.59 15.90
CA GLY A 82 -3.87 5.02 15.61
C GLY A 82 -2.77 5.66 14.78
N LYS A 83 -1.84 4.88 14.22
CA LYS A 83 -0.82 5.41 13.30
C LYS A 83 -1.48 5.72 11.96
N SER A 84 -1.47 6.98 11.56
CA SER A 84 -1.86 7.38 10.21
C SER A 84 -0.63 7.53 9.32
N CYS A 85 -0.73 7.08 8.08
CA CYS A 85 0.28 7.28 7.05
C CYS A 85 -0.37 7.88 5.81
N CYS A 86 0.33 8.80 5.16
CA CYS A 86 -0.03 9.33 3.86
C CYS A 86 1.22 9.39 2.98
N LYS A 87 1.15 8.74 1.83
CA LYS A 87 2.19 8.71 0.81
C LYS A 87 1.63 9.39 -0.42
N VAL A 88 2.26 10.50 -0.82
CA VAL A 88 1.90 11.22 -2.05
C VAL A 88 3.16 11.41 -2.87
N ARG A 89 3.21 10.83 -4.07
CA ARG A 89 4.34 10.97 -4.97
C ARG A 89 4.40 12.41 -5.50
N ARG A 90 5.63 12.91 -5.72
CA ARG A 90 5.95 14.26 -6.24
C ARG A 90 5.72 15.42 -5.25
N PHE A 91 5.15 15.16 -4.08
CA PHE A 91 5.05 16.15 -3.02
C PHE A 91 5.95 15.77 -1.85
N THR A 92 6.69 16.76 -1.35
CA THR A 92 7.44 16.60 -0.10
C THR A 92 6.49 16.86 1.06
N LEU A 93 6.15 15.83 1.83
CA LEU A 93 5.42 15.99 3.11
C LEU A 93 6.37 16.52 4.20
N ASN A 94 6.66 17.82 4.13
CA ASN A 94 7.18 18.55 5.29
C ASN A 94 6.01 18.89 6.24
N TYR A 95 6.31 19.44 7.43
CA TYR A 95 5.29 19.76 8.43
C TYR A 95 4.15 20.65 7.89
N HIS A 96 4.45 21.61 7.02
CA HIS A 96 3.43 22.46 6.41
C HIS A 96 2.62 21.70 5.35
N GLY A 97 3.29 20.93 4.49
CA GLY A 97 2.67 20.13 3.45
C GLY A 97 1.75 19.05 4.01
N SER A 98 2.13 18.42 5.13
CA SER A 98 1.30 17.40 5.78
C SER A 98 0.02 17.95 6.41
N ARG A 99 -0.09 19.26 6.65
CA ARG A 99 -1.35 19.87 7.10
C ARG A 99 -2.42 19.89 6.00
N TYR A 100 -2.01 19.96 4.74
CA TYR A 100 -2.91 19.99 3.59
C TYR A 100 -3.02 18.61 2.93
N LEU A 101 -1.92 17.88 2.84
CA LEU A 101 -1.84 16.53 2.30
C LEU A 101 -1.67 15.55 3.45
N ASN A 102 -2.80 15.03 3.95
CA ASN A 102 -2.85 14.01 4.98
C ASN A 102 -3.86 12.92 4.60
N TYR A 103 -3.96 11.92 5.47
CA TYR A 103 -4.87 10.79 5.29
C TYR A 103 -6.33 11.24 5.16
N GLU A 104 -6.80 12.17 6.01
CA GLU A 104 -8.19 12.63 5.99
C GLU A 104 -8.52 13.37 4.70
N ALA A 105 -7.65 14.29 4.27
CA ALA A 105 -7.83 15.01 3.02
C ALA A 105 -7.85 14.04 1.82
N MET A 106 -6.96 13.04 1.80
CA MET A 106 -6.96 12.03 0.73
C MET A 106 -8.24 11.19 0.74
N LYS A 107 -8.68 10.74 1.92
CA LYS A 107 -9.92 9.98 2.07
C LYS A 107 -11.13 10.76 1.59
N GLN A 108 -11.23 12.03 1.97
CA GLN A 108 -12.29 12.92 1.53
C GLN A 108 -12.30 13.07 0.01
N ASN A 109 -11.15 13.39 -0.59
CA ASN A 109 -11.07 13.58 -2.05
C ASN A 109 -11.48 12.32 -2.83
N VAL A 110 -11.03 11.14 -2.40
CA VAL A 110 -11.39 9.87 -3.05
C VAL A 110 -12.87 9.56 -2.89
N LEU A 111 -13.47 9.86 -1.74
CA LEU A 111 -14.90 9.69 -1.53
C LEU A 111 -15.72 10.65 -2.39
N GLU A 112 -15.30 11.91 -2.48
CA GLU A 112 -15.95 12.93 -3.31
C GLU A 112 -15.96 12.51 -4.78
N GLU A 113 -14.84 12.04 -5.31
CA GLU A 113 -14.73 11.51 -6.70
C GLU A 113 -15.67 10.33 -6.97
N ILE A 114 -15.92 9.48 -5.98
CA ILE A 114 -16.86 8.35 -6.10
C ILE A 114 -18.32 8.81 -6.03
N THR A 115 -18.63 9.78 -5.16
CA THR A 115 -20.01 10.21 -4.91
C THR A 115 -20.52 11.28 -5.85
N ASP A 116 -19.63 12.15 -6.35
CA ASP A 116 -19.94 13.28 -7.22
C ASP A 116 -18.83 13.43 -8.27
N PRO A 117 -18.75 12.51 -9.25
CA PRO A 117 -17.72 12.57 -10.28
C PRO A 117 -17.90 13.84 -11.11
N LEU A 118 -16.82 14.60 -11.26
CA LEU A 118 -16.80 15.74 -12.18
C LEU A 118 -16.97 15.20 -13.60
N ASP A 119 -17.89 15.79 -14.36
CA ASP A 119 -18.04 15.48 -15.79
C ASP A 119 -16.70 15.72 -16.50
N GLU A 120 -16.19 14.71 -17.21
CA GLU A 120 -15.02 14.86 -18.06
C GLU A 120 -15.38 15.74 -19.26
N GLU A 121 -14.91 17.00 -19.27
CA GLU A 121 -15.09 17.97 -20.37
C GLU A 121 -14.19 17.68 -21.59
#